data_AF-A0A7C9CZ19-F1
#
_entry.id   AF-A0A7C9CZ19-F1
#
_cell.length_a   1.000
_cell.length_b   1.000
_cell.length_c   1.000
_cell.angle_alpha   90.00
_cell.angle_beta   90.00
_cell.angle_gamma   90.00
#
_symmetry.space_group_name_H-M   'P 1'
#
loop_
_entity.id
_entity.type
_entity.pdbx_description
1 polymer ?
#
loop_
_entity_poly.entity_id
_entity_poly.type
_entity_poly.pdbx_seq_one_letter_code
_entity_poly.pdbx_strand_id
1 'polypeptide(L)'
;GYGQCTKICALSGFKFLLTFQTRDEMEAAIQNHGELDLWFSEIKRWDKYDCCTSRKVWIEVVGVPPHGWKWENFKAIAELWGHLICLGKPIVRTDTFESMRLLVETDILFFIEGDFVLTIEELGF
;
A
#
# COMPACT_ATOMS: atom_id res chain seq x y z
N GLY A 1 -7.20 -28.68 -15.26
CA GLY A 1 -7.03 -27.55 -14.33
C GLY A 1 -5.86 -26.75 -14.83
N TYR A 2 -6.02 -25.43 -14.94
CA TYR A 2 -4.96 -24.50 -15.33
C TYR A 2 -3.68 -24.83 -14.56
N GLY A 3 -2.53 -24.85 -15.25
CA GLY A 3 -1.24 -25.30 -14.69
C GLY A 3 -1.01 -24.75 -13.29
N GLN A 4 -0.57 -25.59 -12.37
CA GLN A 4 -0.45 -25.21 -10.96
C GLN A 4 0.59 -24.11 -10.81
N CYS A 5 0.12 -22.88 -10.57
CA CYS A 5 0.97 -21.80 -10.10
C CYS A 5 1.64 -22.24 -8.80
N THR A 6 2.96 -22.16 -8.77
CA THR A 6 3.79 -22.68 -7.67
C THR A 6 4.03 -21.62 -6.61
N LYS A 7 3.99 -20.35 -7.02
CA LYS A 7 4.23 -19.21 -6.14
C LYS A 7 3.53 -17.96 -6.65
N ILE A 8 2.90 -17.23 -5.73
CA ILE A 8 2.35 -15.90 -5.96
C ILE A 8 3.13 -14.91 -5.10
N CYS A 9 3.72 -13.89 -5.71
CA CYS A 9 4.42 -12.82 -5.01
C CYS A 9 3.69 -11.50 -5.27
N ALA A 10 3.19 -10.85 -4.22
CA ALA A 10 2.76 -9.46 -4.33
C ALA A 10 4.00 -8.58 -4.52
N LEU A 11 4.04 -7.79 -5.59
CA LEU A 11 5.18 -6.91 -5.89
C LEU A 11 4.98 -5.55 -5.22
N SER A 12 3.82 -4.95 -5.44
CA SER A 12 3.41 -3.67 -4.86
C SER A 12 2.03 -3.27 -5.40
N GLY A 13 1.31 -2.40 -4.69
CA GLY A 13 0.03 -1.85 -5.17
C GLY A 13 -0.97 -2.96 -5.49
N PHE A 14 -1.21 -3.17 -6.80
CA PHE A 14 -2.07 -4.21 -7.38
C PHE A 14 -1.34 -5.15 -8.36
N LYS A 15 -0.01 -5.21 -8.31
CA LYS A 15 0.81 -6.09 -9.17
C LYS A 15 1.21 -7.37 -8.46
N PHE A 16 1.08 -8.49 -9.16
CA PHE A 16 1.41 -9.82 -8.66
C PHE A 16 2.28 -10.56 -9.68
N LEU A 17 3.26 -11.32 -9.18
CA LEU A 17 4.10 -12.20 -9.97
C LEU A 17 3.72 -13.64 -9.69
N LEU A 18 3.27 -14.33 -10.74
CA LEU A 18 2.96 -15.76 -10.69
C LEU A 18 4.14 -16.54 -11.25
N THR A 19 4.56 -17.58 -10.53
CA THR A 19 5.62 -18.50 -10.95
C THR A 19 5.01 -19.87 -11.26
N PHE A 20 5.48 -20.49 -12.33
CA PHE A 20 5.05 -21.82 -12.79
C PHE A 20 6.24 -22.77 -12.82
N GLN A 21 6.01 -24.10 -12.81
CA GLN A 21 7.12 -25.06 -12.85
C GLN A 21 7.82 -25.04 -14.20
N THR A 22 7.04 -24.90 -15.27
CA THR A 22 7.55 -24.90 -16.64
C THR A 22 7.13 -23.66 -17.40
N ARG A 23 7.88 -23.37 -18.48
CA ARG A 23 7.50 -22.31 -19.41
C ARG A 23 6.15 -22.62 -20.05
N ASP A 24 5.89 -23.86 -20.47
CA ASP A 24 4.66 -24.24 -21.15
C ASP A 24 3.42 -24.04 -20.28
N GLU A 25 3.51 -24.31 -18.96
CA GLU A 25 2.44 -24.00 -18.01
C GLU A 25 2.16 -22.48 -17.91
N MET A 26 3.21 -21.66 -17.87
CA MET A 26 3.09 -20.21 -17.86
C MET A 26 2.46 -19.69 -19.16
N GLU A 27 2.89 -20.21 -20.31
CA GLU A 27 2.31 -19.84 -21.61
C GLU A 27 0.83 -20.23 -21.70
N ALA A 28 0.47 -21.42 -21.22
CA ALA A 28 -0.91 -21.87 -21.17
C ALA A 28 -1.78 -20.97 -20.26
N ALA A 29 -1.22 -20.51 -19.13
CA ALA A 29 -1.90 -19.57 -18.24
C ALA A 29 -2.07 -18.19 -18.88
N ILE A 30 -1.06 -17.67 -19.60
CA ILE A 30 -1.17 -16.41 -20.35
C ILE A 30 -2.17 -16.52 -21.50
N GLN A 31 -2.28 -17.68 -22.16
CA GLN A 31 -3.24 -17.86 -23.25
C GLN A 31 -4.67 -18.11 -22.73
N ASN A 32 -4.82 -18.70 -21.55
CA ASN A 32 -6.10 -19.12 -20.99
C ASN A 32 -6.25 -18.63 -19.55
N HIS A 33 -6.44 -17.32 -19.38
CA HIS A 33 -6.51 -16.65 -18.09
C HIS A 33 -7.95 -16.29 -17.66
N GLY A 34 -8.97 -16.94 -18.22
CA GLY A 34 -10.39 -16.56 -18.12
C GLY A 34 -10.85 -15.91 -16.80
N GLU A 35 -10.86 -16.62 -15.67
CA GLU A 35 -11.34 -16.04 -14.40
C GLU A 35 -10.44 -14.91 -13.86
N LEU A 36 -9.17 -14.87 -14.25
CA LEU A 36 -8.25 -13.81 -13.85
C LEU A 36 -8.59 -12.48 -14.54
N ASP A 37 -9.21 -12.49 -15.72
CA ASP A 37 -9.71 -11.27 -16.39
C ASP A 37 -10.74 -10.50 -15.56
N LEU A 38 -11.41 -11.16 -14.61
CA LEU A 38 -12.37 -10.51 -13.71
C LEU A 38 -11.69 -9.61 -12.68
N TRP A 39 -10.40 -9.84 -12.41
CA TRP A 39 -9.66 -9.19 -11.32
C TRP A 39 -8.45 -8.39 -11.81
N PHE A 40 -7.89 -8.74 -12.97
CA PHE A 40 -6.67 -8.16 -13.51
C PHE A 40 -6.94 -7.45 -14.83
N SER A 41 -6.53 -6.19 -14.91
CA SER A 41 -6.63 -5.39 -16.15
C SER A 41 -5.58 -5.76 -17.20
N GLU A 42 -4.51 -6.43 -16.80
CA GLU A 42 -3.43 -6.87 -17.69
C GLU A 42 -2.79 -8.15 -17.15
N ILE A 43 -2.61 -9.14 -18.01
CA ILE A 43 -1.88 -10.37 -17.75
C ILE A 43 -0.87 -10.56 -18.87
N LYS A 44 0.41 -10.61 -18.51
CA LYS A 44 1.51 -10.73 -19.47
C LYS A 44 2.71 -11.45 -18.89
N ARG A 45 3.66 -11.80 -19.76
CA ARG A 45 4.98 -12.26 -19.31
C ARG A 45 5.68 -11.11 -18.60
N TRP A 46 6.28 -11.40 -17.46
CA TRP A 46 7.13 -10.44 -16.77
C TRP A 46 8.36 -10.11 -17.62
N ASP A 47 8.70 -8.83 -17.68
CA ASP A 47 9.95 -8.35 -18.24
C ASP A 47 10.66 -7.35 -17.30
N LYS A 48 11.91 -7.01 -17.62
CA LYS A 48 12.76 -6.15 -16.78
C LYS A 48 12.28 -4.70 -16.65
N TYR A 49 11.34 -4.27 -17.48
CA TYR A 49 10.74 -2.95 -17.46
C TYR A 49 9.43 -2.92 -16.66
N ASP A 50 8.97 -4.07 -16.16
CA ASP A 50 7.85 -4.17 -15.23
C ASP A 50 8.22 -3.68 -13.83
N CYS A 51 8.35 -2.37 -13.72
CA CYS A 51 8.57 -1.68 -12.46
C CYS A 51 7.24 -1.32 -11.79
N CYS A 52 7.22 -1.34 -10.46
CA CYS A 52 6.12 -0.78 -9.69
C CYS A 52 6.30 0.74 -9.63
N THR A 53 5.27 1.49 -10.03
CA THR A 53 5.28 2.96 -10.00
C THR A 53 4.81 3.51 -8.65
N SER A 54 4.23 2.66 -7.79
CA SER A 54 3.81 3.00 -6.44
C SER A 54 4.07 1.85 -5.47
N ARG A 55 4.00 2.15 -4.18
CA ARG A 55 4.11 1.19 -3.08
C ARG A 55 3.30 1.53 -1.86
N LYS A 56 2.99 0.48 -1.09
CA LYS A 56 2.34 0.58 0.21
C LYS A 56 3.41 0.52 1.29
N VAL A 57 3.48 1.54 2.13
CA VAL A 57 4.48 1.66 3.19
C VAL A 57 3.83 2.07 4.50
N TRP A 58 4.42 1.64 5.60
CA TRP A 58 4.08 2.16 6.92
C TRP A 58 4.97 3.37 7.22
N ILE A 59 4.34 4.53 7.43
CA ILE A 59 5.00 5.73 7.95
C ILE A 59 4.66 5.84 9.43
N GLU A 60 5.67 6.01 10.28
CA GLU A 60 5.47 6.23 11.71
C GLU A 60 5.48 7.73 12.01
N VAL A 61 4.36 8.23 12.54
CA VAL A 61 4.17 9.64 12.89
C VAL A 61 4.25 9.78 14.40
N VAL A 62 5.14 10.65 14.86
CA VAL A 62 5.40 10.92 16.28
C VAL A 62 5.06 12.36 16.63
N GLY A 63 4.85 12.63 17.93
CA GLY A 63 4.73 14.01 18.44
C GLY A 63 3.40 14.72 18.17
N VAL A 64 2.40 14.03 17.60
CA VAL A 64 1.05 14.59 17.45
C VAL A 64 0.40 14.70 18.83
N PRO A 65 -0.07 15.88 19.26
CA PRO A 65 -0.65 16.06 20.58
C PRO A 65 -2.00 15.34 20.70
N PRO A 66 -2.44 14.91 21.89
CA PRO A 66 -3.65 14.08 22.04
C PRO A 66 -4.93 14.65 21.40
N HIS A 67 -5.16 15.96 21.48
CA HIS A 67 -6.32 16.63 20.87
C HIS A 67 -6.26 16.66 19.33
N GLY A 68 -5.08 16.43 18.75
CA GLY A 68 -4.85 16.29 17.31
C GLY A 68 -4.98 14.86 16.79
N TRP A 69 -5.21 13.85 17.64
CA TRP A 69 -5.38 12.46 17.20
C TRP A 69 -6.77 12.25 16.59
N LYS A 70 -6.93 12.73 15.37
CA LYS A 70 -8.16 12.63 14.58
C LYS A 70 -7.81 12.06 13.21
N TRP A 71 -8.76 11.35 12.60
CA TRP A 71 -8.56 10.74 11.29
C TRP A 71 -8.15 11.79 10.26
N GLU A 72 -8.80 12.94 10.31
CA GLU A 72 -8.58 14.07 9.39
C GLU A 72 -7.15 14.60 9.46
N ASN A 73 -6.59 14.71 10.67
CA ASN A 73 -5.22 15.17 10.87
C ASN A 73 -4.20 14.14 10.36
N PHE A 74 -4.38 12.86 10.68
CA PHE A 74 -3.49 11.80 10.18
C PHE A 74 -3.59 11.63 8.65
N LYS A 75 -4.77 11.84 8.08
CA LYS A 75 -4.97 11.88 6.64
C LYS A 75 -4.19 13.03 6.02
N ALA A 76 -4.33 14.24 6.56
CA ALA A 76 -3.59 15.41 6.07
C ALA A 76 -2.06 15.23 6.17
N ILE A 77 -1.58 14.60 7.25
CA ILE A 77 -0.15 14.26 7.40
C ILE A 77 0.28 13.23 6.35
N ALA A 78 -0.48 12.15 6.15
CA ALA A 78 -0.16 11.14 5.14
C ALA A 78 -0.11 11.73 3.72
N GLU A 79 -1.03 12.66 3.40
CA GLU A 79 -1.12 13.33 2.10
C GLU A 79 0.13 14.14 1.71
N LEU A 80 1.04 14.41 2.64
CA LEU A 80 2.38 14.95 2.33
C LEU A 80 3.25 13.96 1.54
N TRP A 81 3.02 12.66 1.71
CA TRP A 81 3.83 11.61 1.09
C TRP A 81 3.01 10.60 0.28
N GLY A 82 1.67 10.61 0.35
CA GLY A 82 0.82 9.75 -0.45
C GLY A 82 -0.61 9.60 0.07
N HIS A 83 -1.34 8.62 -0.47
CA HIS A 83 -2.72 8.38 -0.10
C HIS A 83 -2.83 7.51 1.16
N LEU A 84 -3.52 7.98 2.19
CA LEU A 84 -3.79 7.19 3.40
C LEU A 84 -4.75 6.03 3.12
N ILE A 85 -4.29 4.80 3.33
CA ILE A 85 -5.12 3.59 3.26
C ILE A 85 -5.77 3.31 4.62
N CYS A 86 -4.98 3.23 5.68
CA CYS A 86 -5.48 2.95 7.03
C CYS A 86 -4.50 3.36 8.13
N LEU A 87 -5.01 3.40 9.35
CA LEU A 87 -4.21 3.58 10.57
C LEU A 87 -3.78 2.21 11.11
N GLY A 88 -2.61 2.15 11.72
CA GLY A 88 -2.07 0.94 12.34
C GLY A 88 -2.79 0.53 13.62
N LYS A 89 -3.52 1.47 14.25
CA LYS A 89 -4.38 1.21 15.41
C LYS A 89 -5.60 2.13 15.41
N PRO A 90 -6.74 1.73 15.99
CA PRO A 90 -7.90 2.61 16.13
C PRO A 90 -7.60 3.78 17.07
N ILE A 91 -8.02 5.00 16.67
CA ILE A 91 -7.83 6.22 17.47
C ILE A 91 -8.48 6.09 18.86
N VAL A 92 -9.72 5.61 18.92
CA VAL A 92 -10.52 5.45 20.16
C VAL A 92 -9.95 4.43 21.15
N ARG A 93 -9.04 3.55 20.72
CA ARG A 93 -8.43 2.50 21.57
C ARG A 93 -6.93 2.72 21.72
N THR A 94 -6.52 3.97 21.74
CA THR A 94 -5.12 4.33 21.86
C THR A 94 -4.68 4.25 23.31
N ASP A 95 -3.87 3.23 23.64
CA ASP A 95 -3.25 3.10 24.97
C ASP A 95 -2.14 4.14 25.19
N THR A 96 -1.47 4.58 24.10
CA THR A 96 -0.38 5.57 24.14
C THR A 96 -0.43 6.55 22.96
N PHE A 97 -0.18 7.84 23.25
CA PHE A 97 -0.10 8.93 22.27
C PHE A 97 1.32 9.16 21.72
N GLU A 98 2.19 8.15 21.78
CA GLU A 98 3.60 8.26 21.37
C GLU A 98 3.75 8.33 19.85
N SER A 99 3.13 7.38 19.14
CA SER A 99 3.17 7.31 17.70
C SER A 99 1.92 6.66 17.09
N MET A 100 1.64 7.05 15.85
CA MET A 100 0.65 6.44 14.99
C MET A 100 1.32 5.95 13.71
N ARG A 101 1.09 4.68 13.34
CA ARG A 101 1.51 4.16 12.04
C ARG A 101 0.42 4.40 11.00
N LEU A 102 0.82 4.89 9.83
CA LEU A 102 -0.04 5.18 8.70
C LEU A 102 0.34 4.26 7.54
N LEU A 103 -0.61 3.47 7.03
CA LEU A 103 -0.40 2.74 5.79
C LEU A 103 -0.69 3.69 4.63
N VAL A 104 0.35 4.02 3.87
CA VAL A 104 0.28 5.01 2.80
C VAL A 104 0.61 4.36 1.48
N GLU A 105 -0.20 4.60 0.44
CA GLU A 105 0.16 4.35 -0.95
C GLU A 105 0.89 5.57 -1.52
N THR A 106 2.12 5.37 -1.96
CA THR A 106 3.02 6.45 -2.38
C THR A 106 3.75 6.06 -3.67
N ASP A 107 4.01 7.04 -4.53
CA ASP A 107 4.92 6.94 -5.68
C ASP A 107 6.38 7.30 -5.31
N ILE A 108 6.64 7.62 -4.04
CA ILE A 108 7.98 7.85 -3.51
C ILE A 108 8.67 6.49 -3.29
N LEU A 109 9.57 6.16 -4.21
CA LEU A 109 10.30 4.88 -4.22
C LEU A 109 11.61 4.90 -3.39
N PHE A 110 12.01 6.06 -2.86
CA PHE A 110 13.15 6.21 -1.97
C PHE A 110 12.72 6.30 -0.49
N PHE A 111 13.68 6.49 0.40
CA PHE A 111 13.42 6.61 1.84
C PHE A 111 12.54 7.83 2.15
N ILE A 112 11.54 7.65 3.01
CA ILE A 112 10.61 8.72 3.39
C ILE A 112 10.90 9.08 4.83
N GLU A 113 11.34 10.32 5.02
CA GLU A 113 11.57 10.98 6.31
C GLU A 113 11.34 12.47 6.11
N GLY A 114 10.75 13.12 7.10
CA GLY A 114 10.53 14.55 7.07
C GLY A 114 9.74 15.05 8.26
N ASP A 115 9.90 16.35 8.50
CA ASP A 115 9.13 17.08 9.49
C ASP A 115 7.86 17.66 8.87
N PHE A 116 6.87 17.95 9.71
CA PHE A 116 5.63 18.59 9.29
C PHE A 116 5.19 19.62 10.34
N VAL A 117 4.42 20.60 9.88
CA VAL A 117 3.72 21.55 10.76
C VAL A 117 2.25 21.19 10.73
N LEU A 118 1.71 20.83 11.89
CA LEU A 118 0.30 20.54 12.07
C LEU A 118 -0.40 21.73 12.72
N THR A 119 -1.34 22.34 12.02
CA THR A 119 -2.27 23.30 12.61
C THR A 119 -3.53 22.56 13.05
N ILE A 120 -3.85 22.62 14.34
CA ILE A 120 -5.04 21.98 14.88
C ILE A 120 -6.07 23.05 15.15
N GLU A 121 -7.20 23.00 14.45
CA GLU A 121 -8.32 23.88 14.73
C GLU A 121 -8.97 23.44 16.05
N GLU A 122 -8.99 24.36 17.02
CA GLU A 122 -9.82 24.21 18.21
C GLU A 122 -11.28 24.42 17.80
N LEU A 123 -12.05 23.33 17.74
CA LEU A 123 -13.49 23.46 17.83
C LEU A 123 -13.79 23.99 19.23
N GLY A 124 -14.12 25.27 19.33
CA GLY A 124 -14.45 25.95 20.57
C GLY A 124 -15.47 25.14 21.38
N PHE A 125 -15.18 24.96 22.66
CA PHE A 125 -16.07 24.32 23.63
C PHE A 125 -17.34 25.15 23.86
#